data_AF-A0A3D1PGI1-F1
#
_entry.id   AF-A0A3D1PGI1-F1
#
_cell.length_a   1.000
_cell.length_b   1.000
_cell.length_c   1.000
_cell.angle_alpha   90.00
_cell.angle_beta   90.00
_cell.angle_gamma   90.00
#
_symmetry.space_group_name_H-M   'P 1'
#
loop_
_entity.id
_entity.type
_entity.pdbx_description
1 polymer ?
#
loop_
_entity_poly.entity_id
_entity_poly.type
_entity_poly.pdbx_seq_one_letter_code
_entity_poly.pdbx_strand_id
1 'polypeptide(L)'
;MIHPTSYILHPILLEAGLRVSASFILLFDKGFTLYPAKEALFALSLFPYLGFLWFITRSKQLPRLALIGFYGTLVFVAVTIPAGIYAQAHYGKTLANVDWLHGGAEFFLTLTNILIVLGFRQAVKERMNAKL
;
A
#
# COMPACT_ATOMS: atom_id res chain seq x y z
N MET A 1 34.27 -61.04 14.80
CA MET A 1 34.52 -59.88 13.92
C MET A 1 33.44 -58.84 14.21
N ILE A 2 33.86 -57.72 14.78
CA ILE A 2 32.99 -56.64 15.27
C ILE A 2 32.91 -55.61 14.14
N HIS A 3 31.73 -55.40 13.53
CA HIS A 3 31.54 -54.33 12.55
C HIS A 3 30.82 -53.13 13.20
N PRO A 4 31.41 -51.92 13.17
CA PRO A 4 30.82 -50.73 13.76
C PRO A 4 29.97 -50.00 12.69
N THR A 5 28.66 -49.92 12.91
CA THR A 5 27.73 -49.15 12.04
C THR A 5 26.81 -48.26 12.88
N SER A 6 27.35 -47.59 13.91
CA SER A 6 26.55 -46.76 14.83
C SER A 6 26.84 -45.26 14.82
N TYR A 7 27.75 -44.74 13.98
CA TYR A 7 28.16 -43.32 14.04
C TYR A 7 27.74 -42.43 12.86
N ILE A 8 27.02 -42.96 11.85
CA ILE A 8 26.69 -42.19 10.63
C ILE A 8 25.25 -41.64 10.65
N LEU A 9 24.34 -42.18 11.47
CA LEU A 9 22.93 -41.79 11.47
C LEU A 9 22.63 -40.47 12.22
N HIS A 10 23.43 -40.11 13.22
CA HIS A 10 23.19 -38.92 14.04
C HIS A 10 23.44 -37.56 13.33
N PRO A 11 24.49 -37.37 12.51
CA PRO A 11 24.72 -36.09 11.83
C PRO A 11 23.73 -35.82 10.68
N ILE A 12 23.26 -36.87 10.00
CA ILE A 12 22.35 -36.74 8.85
C ILE A 12 20.95 -36.28 9.29
N LEU A 13 20.46 -36.78 10.43
CA LEU A 13 19.18 -36.36 11.00
C LEU A 13 19.22 -34.92 11.54
N LEU A 14 20.36 -34.49 12.11
CA LEU A 14 20.57 -33.12 12.58
C LEU A 14 20.66 -32.13 11.40
N GLU A 15 21.39 -32.49 10.34
CA GLU A 15 21.46 -31.67 9.12
C GLU A 15 20.14 -31.62 8.36
N ALA A 16 19.39 -32.72 8.30
CA ALA A 16 18.06 -32.72 7.69
C ALA A 16 17.11 -31.78 8.44
N GLY A 17 17.11 -31.80 9.77
CA GLY A 17 16.29 -30.88 10.59
C GLY A 17 16.70 -29.41 10.43
N LEU A 18 18.01 -29.11 10.41
CA LEU A 18 18.53 -27.76 10.21
C LEU A 18 18.25 -27.24 8.80
N ARG A 19 18.35 -28.10 7.77
CA ARG A 19 18.07 -27.76 6.37
C ARG A 19 16.57 -27.58 6.10
N VAL A 20 15.68 -28.29 6.80
CA VAL A 20 14.23 -28.05 6.71
C VAL A 20 13.86 -26.70 7.32
N SER A 21 14.43 -26.34 8.48
CA SER A 21 14.25 -25.02 9.09
C SER A 21 14.84 -23.90 8.23
N ALA A 22 16.07 -24.08 7.70
CA ALA A 22 16.70 -23.12 6.80
C ALA A 22 15.95 -22.99 5.46
N SER A 23 15.36 -24.06 4.94
CA SER A 23 14.53 -24.02 3.73
C SER A 23 13.20 -23.31 3.97
N PHE A 24 12.60 -23.45 5.16
CA PHE A 24 11.39 -22.72 5.55
C PHE A 24 11.66 -21.22 5.75
N ILE A 25 12.80 -20.88 6.37
CA ILE A 25 13.27 -19.48 6.51
C ILE A 25 13.61 -18.88 5.14
N LEU A 26 14.28 -19.62 4.25
CA LEU A 26 14.57 -19.17 2.88
C LEU A 26 13.32 -19.08 1.98
N LEU A 27 12.32 -19.93 2.19
CA LEU A 27 11.03 -19.85 1.50
C LEU A 27 10.20 -18.65 1.99
N PHE A 28 10.27 -18.33 3.28
CA PHE A 28 9.66 -17.14 3.88
C PHE A 28 10.37 -15.85 3.41
N ASP A 29 11.71 -15.87 3.35
CA ASP A 29 12.54 -14.77 2.86
C ASP A 29 12.35 -14.54 1.34
N LYS A 30 12.23 -15.62 0.55
CA LYS A 30 11.85 -15.54 -0.88
C LYS A 30 10.40 -15.14 -1.08
N GLY A 31 9.48 -15.56 -0.21
CA GLY A 31 8.06 -15.20 -0.27
C GLY A 31 7.81 -13.72 0.03
N PHE A 32 8.63 -13.12 0.88
CA PHE A 32 8.61 -11.68 1.18
C PHE A 32 9.35 -10.84 0.11
N THR A 33 10.34 -11.41 -0.57
CA THR A 33 11.13 -10.71 -1.61
C THR A 33 10.62 -10.88 -3.05
N LEU A 34 9.70 -11.82 -3.33
CA LEU A 34 9.08 -11.99 -4.66
C LEU A 34 7.74 -11.27 -4.88
N TYR A 35 7.17 -10.63 -3.85
CA TYR A 35 6.20 -9.55 -4.10
C TYR A 35 7.00 -8.32 -4.54
N PRO A 36 6.64 -7.65 -5.65
CA PRO A 36 7.36 -6.45 -6.06
C PRO A 36 7.30 -5.47 -4.91
N ALA A 37 8.45 -5.16 -4.29
CA ALA A 37 8.54 -4.41 -3.04
C ALA A 37 7.67 -3.13 -3.06
N LYS A 38 7.52 -2.51 -4.24
CA LYS A 38 6.61 -1.38 -4.50
C LYS A 38 5.16 -1.60 -4.05
N GLU A 39 4.55 -2.75 -4.35
CA GLU A 39 3.13 -3.02 -4.05
C GLU A 39 2.95 -3.34 -2.58
N ALA A 40 3.91 -4.05 -1.99
CA ALA A 40 3.94 -4.32 -0.55
C ALA A 40 4.13 -3.02 0.25
N LEU A 41 5.05 -2.14 -0.18
CA LEU A 41 5.26 -0.83 0.41
C LEU A 41 4.02 0.06 0.26
N PHE A 42 3.35 0.02 -0.90
CA PHE A 42 2.10 0.76 -1.12
C PHE A 42 0.98 0.26 -0.20
N ALA A 43 0.74 -1.05 -0.15
CA ALA A 43 -0.27 -1.63 0.72
C ALA A 43 0.03 -1.36 2.22
N LEU A 44 1.30 -1.45 2.61
CA LEU A 44 1.74 -1.12 3.97
C LEU A 44 1.52 0.37 4.28
N SER A 45 1.68 1.26 3.29
CA SER A 45 1.46 2.71 3.45
C SER A 45 -0.01 3.11 3.63
N LEU A 46 -0.96 2.24 3.24
CA LEU A 46 -2.38 2.50 3.49
C LEU A 46 -2.72 2.49 4.98
N PHE A 47 -2.01 1.69 5.78
CA PHE A 47 -2.25 1.65 7.22
C PHE A 47 -1.99 2.99 7.94
N PRO A 48 -0.80 3.63 7.82
CA PRO A 48 -0.58 4.94 8.41
C PRO A 48 -1.48 6.02 7.80
N TYR A 49 -1.85 5.89 6.51
CA TYR A 49 -2.79 6.81 5.87
C TYR A 49 -4.19 6.75 6.50
N LEU A 50 -4.72 5.54 6.75
CA LEU A 50 -6.00 5.36 7.43
C LEU A 50 -5.96 5.87 8.87
N GLY A 51 -4.83 5.65 9.57
CA GLY A 51 -4.60 6.23 10.89
C GLY A 51 -4.63 7.76 10.88
N PHE A 52 -3.96 8.37 9.91
CA PHE A 52 -4.02 9.82 9.67
C PHE A 52 -5.47 10.30 9.45
N LEU A 53 -6.21 9.61 8.58
CA LEU A 53 -7.59 9.97 8.24
C LEU A 53 -8.54 9.85 9.44
N TRP A 54 -8.40 8.79 10.23
CA TRP A 54 -9.14 8.61 11.48
C TRP A 54 -8.83 9.74 12.48
N PHE A 55 -7.55 10.07 12.64
CA PHE A 55 -7.10 11.11 13.58
C PHE A 55 -7.65 12.49 13.22
N ILE A 56 -7.52 12.93 11.96
CA ILE A 56 -8.01 14.25 11.53
C ILE A 56 -9.54 14.35 11.54
N THR A 57 -10.23 13.23 11.30
CA THR A 57 -11.69 13.17 11.35
C THR A 57 -12.18 13.29 12.79
N ARG A 58 -11.48 12.65 13.74
CA ARG A 58 -11.77 12.77 15.16
C ARG A 58 -11.46 14.15 15.73
N SER A 59 -10.36 14.77 15.32
CA SER A 59 -9.94 16.07 15.85
C SER A 59 -10.86 17.22 15.43
N LYS A 60 -11.57 17.10 14.30
CA LYS A 60 -12.46 18.15 13.73
C LYS A 60 -11.77 19.50 13.47
N GLN A 61 -10.44 19.52 13.44
CA GLN A 61 -9.65 20.74 13.23
C GLN A 61 -9.44 21.06 11.74
N LEU A 62 -9.63 20.08 10.87
CA LEU A 62 -9.42 20.20 9.44
C LEU A 62 -10.65 20.82 8.75
N PRO A 63 -10.50 21.79 7.83
CA PRO A 63 -11.62 22.29 7.04
C PRO A 63 -12.30 21.15 6.26
N ARG A 64 -13.64 21.14 6.26
CA ARG A 64 -14.45 20.06 5.66
C ARG A 64 -14.09 19.78 4.20
N LEU A 65 -13.81 20.84 3.43
CA LEU A 65 -13.46 20.71 2.02
C LEU A 65 -12.11 19.98 1.82
N ALA A 66 -11.13 20.23 2.69
CA ALA A 66 -9.87 19.49 2.65
C ALA A 66 -10.05 18.05 3.11
N LEU A 67 -10.94 17.80 4.08
CA LEU A 67 -11.24 16.45 4.56
C LEU A 67 -11.82 15.60 3.45
N ILE A 68 -12.77 16.16 2.69
CA ILE A 68 -13.34 15.53 1.49
C ILE A 68 -12.24 15.20 0.48
N GLY A 69 -11.28 16.11 0.27
CA GLY A 69 -10.12 15.85 -0.58
C GLY A 69 -9.29 14.66 -0.09
N PHE A 70 -8.95 14.59 1.19
CA PHE A 70 -8.23 13.41 1.70
C PHE A 70 -9.06 12.12 1.52
N TYR A 71 -10.34 12.09 1.90
CA TYR A 71 -11.19 10.92 1.61
C TYR A 71 -11.29 10.60 0.12
N GLY A 72 -11.26 11.60 -0.75
CA GLY A 72 -11.19 11.44 -2.20
C GLY A 72 -9.97 10.61 -2.62
N THR A 73 -8.79 10.87 -2.07
CA THR A 73 -7.60 10.06 -2.38
C THR A 73 -7.74 8.60 -1.95
N LEU A 74 -8.47 8.31 -0.86
CA LEU A 74 -8.76 6.93 -0.45
C LEU A 74 -9.72 6.25 -1.45
N VAL A 75 -10.75 6.96 -1.90
CA VAL A 75 -11.68 6.49 -2.94
C VAL A 75 -10.93 6.25 -4.26
N PHE A 76 -10.02 7.15 -4.64
CA PHE A 76 -9.17 6.99 -5.80
C PHE A 76 -8.41 5.66 -5.77
N VAL A 77 -7.75 5.35 -4.66
CA VAL A 77 -7.04 4.07 -4.50
C VAL A 77 -8.00 2.88 -4.61
N ALA A 78 -9.15 2.96 -3.93
CA ALA A 78 -10.14 1.89 -3.95
C ALA A 78 -10.71 1.60 -5.35
N VAL A 79 -10.81 2.61 -6.22
CA VAL A 79 -11.30 2.45 -7.60
C VAL A 79 -10.18 2.06 -8.57
N THR A 80 -8.98 2.64 -8.42
CA THR A 80 -7.88 2.43 -9.37
C THR A 80 -7.22 1.06 -9.26
N ILE A 81 -7.24 0.41 -8.09
CA ILE A 81 -6.75 -0.97 -7.94
C ILE A 81 -7.60 -1.95 -8.79
N PRO A 82 -8.93 -2.06 -8.61
CA PRO A 82 -9.78 -2.89 -9.48
C PRO A 82 -9.71 -2.48 -10.95
N ALA A 83 -9.70 -1.17 -11.24
CA ALA A 83 -9.61 -0.71 -12.62
C ALA A 83 -8.29 -1.13 -13.28
N GLY A 84 -7.19 -1.18 -12.51
CA GLY A 84 -5.88 -1.63 -13.00
C GLY A 84 -5.89 -3.12 -13.30
N ILE A 85 -6.52 -3.92 -12.43
CA ILE A 85 -6.73 -5.35 -12.65
C ILE A 85 -7.59 -5.58 -13.91
N TYR A 86 -8.68 -4.84 -14.07
CA TYR A 86 -9.54 -4.92 -15.26
C TYR A 86 -8.81 -4.51 -16.54
N ALA A 87 -8.01 -3.45 -16.49
CA ALA A 87 -7.22 -2.99 -17.62
C ALA A 87 -6.23 -4.07 -18.09
N GLN A 88 -5.54 -4.69 -17.12
CA GLN A 88 -4.59 -5.77 -17.39
C GLN A 88 -5.29 -7.02 -17.92
N ALA A 89 -6.46 -7.38 -17.38
CA ALA A 89 -7.20 -8.57 -17.76
C ALA A 89 -7.91 -8.44 -19.13
N HIS A 90 -8.46 -7.28 -19.47
CA HIS A 90 -9.29 -7.09 -20.66
C HIS A 90 -8.52 -6.47 -21.83
N TYR A 91 -7.64 -5.50 -21.57
CA TYR A 91 -6.87 -4.81 -22.61
C TYR A 91 -5.43 -5.29 -22.73
N GLY A 92 -4.96 -6.18 -21.84
CA GLY A 92 -3.57 -6.66 -21.80
C GLY A 92 -2.55 -5.54 -21.50
N LYS A 93 -3.04 -4.38 -21.06
CA LYS A 93 -2.30 -3.14 -20.89
C LYS A 93 -2.40 -2.70 -19.43
N THR A 94 -1.37 -2.00 -18.94
CA THR A 94 -1.43 -1.33 -17.65
C THR A 94 -2.47 -0.21 -17.68
N LEU A 95 -2.98 0.19 -16.50
CA LEU A 95 -3.94 1.29 -16.36
C LEU A 95 -3.50 2.57 -17.11
N ALA A 96 -2.21 2.88 -17.05
CA ALA A 96 -1.60 4.05 -17.69
C ALA A 96 -1.62 4.00 -19.23
N ASN A 97 -1.73 2.80 -19.81
CA ASN A 97 -1.72 2.59 -21.26
C ASN A 97 -3.14 2.58 -21.86
N VAL A 98 -4.15 2.92 -21.06
CA VAL A 98 -5.55 3.01 -21.48
C VAL A 98 -5.99 4.47 -21.32
N ASP A 99 -5.99 5.23 -22.42
CA ASP A 99 -6.07 6.70 -22.41
C ASP A 99 -7.24 7.26 -21.59
N TRP A 100 -8.44 6.70 -21.74
CA TRP A 100 -9.63 7.14 -21.01
C TRP A 100 -9.54 6.86 -19.51
N LEU A 101 -8.86 5.77 -19.14
CA LEU A 101 -8.74 5.33 -17.75
C LEU A 101 -7.59 6.04 -17.04
N HIS A 102 -6.49 6.27 -17.75
CA HIS A 102 -5.38 7.09 -17.31
C HIS A 102 -5.81 8.55 -17.14
N GLY A 103 -6.43 9.16 -18.15
CA GLY A 103 -6.92 10.53 -18.08
C GLY A 103 -7.99 10.73 -17.00
N GLY A 104 -8.88 9.73 -16.83
CA GLY A 104 -9.85 9.74 -15.72
C GLY A 104 -9.19 9.71 -14.34
N ALA A 105 -8.14 8.91 -14.18
CA ALA A 105 -7.36 8.84 -12.94
C ALA A 105 -6.64 10.18 -12.63
N GLU A 106 -6.01 10.79 -13.63
CA GLU A 106 -5.34 12.09 -13.48
C GLU A 106 -6.32 13.23 -13.16
N PHE A 107 -7.46 13.26 -13.84
CA PHE A 107 -8.51 14.24 -13.57
C PHE A 107 -9.03 14.11 -12.13
N PHE A 108 -9.29 12.88 -11.67
CA PHE A 108 -9.79 12.64 -10.33
C PHE A 108 -8.78 13.08 -9.25
N LEU A 109 -7.50 12.74 -9.40
CA LEU A 109 -6.46 13.19 -8.47
C LEU A 109 -6.31 14.71 -8.49
N THR A 110 -6.35 15.32 -9.67
CA THR A 110 -6.34 16.78 -9.81
C THR A 110 -7.49 17.42 -9.04
N LEU A 111 -8.72 16.95 -9.24
CA LEU A 111 -9.90 17.44 -8.54
C LEU A 111 -9.73 17.31 -7.03
N THR A 112 -9.28 16.14 -6.59
CA THR A 112 -9.05 15.84 -5.17
C THR A 112 -8.03 16.79 -4.54
N ASN A 113 -6.90 17.03 -5.22
CA ASN A 113 -5.87 17.96 -4.76
C ASN A 113 -6.36 19.41 -4.72
N ILE A 114 -7.18 19.82 -5.69
CA ILE A 114 -7.81 21.15 -5.69
C ILE A 114 -8.71 21.31 -4.46
N LEU A 115 -9.52 20.30 -4.10
CA LEU A 115 -10.36 20.35 -2.90
C LEU A 115 -9.53 20.53 -1.62
N ILE A 116 -8.39 19.83 -1.52
CA ILE A 116 -7.44 19.98 -0.41
C ILE A 116 -6.95 21.43 -0.31
N VAL A 117 -6.41 21.97 -1.41
CA VAL A 117 -5.84 23.32 -1.45
C VAL A 117 -6.91 24.38 -1.15
N LEU A 118 -8.09 24.27 -1.76
CA LEU A 118 -9.19 25.21 -1.53
C LEU A 118 -9.69 25.15 -0.09
N GLY A 119 -9.77 23.96 0.50
CA GLY A 119 -10.19 23.80 1.88
C GLY A 119 -9.25 24.49 2.86
N PHE A 120 -7.93 24.32 2.68
CA PHE A 120 -6.95 25.02 3.51
C PHE A 120 -6.92 26.52 3.25
N ARG A 121 -7.01 26.94 1.99
CA ARG A 121 -7.10 28.37 1.63
C ARG A 121 -8.27 29.05 2.34
N GLN A 122 -9.43 28.40 2.39
CA GLN A 122 -10.60 28.90 3.10
C GLN A 122 -10.32 29.05 4.59
N ALA A 123 -9.76 28.03 5.25
CA ALA A 123 -9.44 28.07 6.67
C ALA A 123 -8.44 29.19 7.02
N VAL A 124 -7.42 29.40 6.18
CA VAL A 124 -6.44 30.49 6.36
C VAL A 124 -7.13 31.85 6.24
N LYS A 125 -7.99 32.03 5.23
CA LYS A 125 -8.72 33.29 5.02
C LYS A 125 -9.65 33.61 6.20
N GLU A 126 -10.38 32.62 6.71
CA GLU A 126 -11.24 32.78 7.90
C GLU A 126 -10.43 33.16 9.14
N ARG A 127 -9.26 32.53 9.36
CA ARG A 127 -8.36 32.87 10.46
C ARG A 127 -7.76 34.27 10.35
N MET A 128 -7.46 34.74 9.14
CA MET A 128 -6.96 36.10 8.92
C MET A 128 -8.05 37.14 9.21
N ASN A 129 -9.26 36.91 8.71
CA ASN A 129 -10.39 37.81 8.93
C ASN A 129 -10.80 37.89 10.40
N ALA A 130 -10.69 36.80 11.16
CA ALA A 130 -10.99 36.79 12.59
C ALA A 130 -9.96 37.52 13.46
N LYS A 131 -8.81 37.91 12.89
CA LYS A 131 -7.75 38.69 13.58
C LYS A 131 -7.84 40.20 13.33
N LEU A 132 -8.76 40.64 12.46
CA LEU A 132 -9.05 42.05 12.15
C LEU A 132 -10.31 42.49 12.90
#